data_AF-A0A2H0LMQ5-F1
#
_entry.id   AF-A0A2H0LMQ5-F1
#
_cell.length_a   1.000
_cell.length_b   1.000
_cell.length_c   1.000
_cell.angle_alpha   90.00
_cell.angle_beta   90.00
_cell.angle_gamma   90.00
#
_symmetry.space_group_name_H-M   'P 1'
#
loop_
_entity.id
_entity.type
_entity.pdbx_description
1 polymer ?
#
loop_
_entity_poly.entity_id
_entity_poly.type
_entity_poly.pdbx_seq_one_letter_code
_entity_poly.pdbx_strand_id
1 'polypeptide(L)'
;MENHENNQYFDMEKNDRDAVIGYLLNSLIHARQACGMPSNEKGYDEDVNIYLAHLLFALSLPDYRGLTRRYLKINASDLMDLVQQNDDKVIRYFIYKVNADYLLVHLGIFNDLTADRPHMVHKSEKQFIEMGQSYYDHAAQYNHLIYRKPTAVSDVLDKLAQGFQDYQHILHTVRREYFQVIEKMKHAPGEFSIQVPGETQTPDHEKMVKEKQDAFLDLYGAWLASKSKDLIPQMVRLVEEIKALDPNFGFDIHLIYPSNQSSKGREE
;
A
#
# COMPACT_ATOMS: atom_id res chain seq x y z
N MET A 1 2.69 -0.80 -41.78
CA MET A 1 2.33 0.33 -40.90
C MET A 1 2.01 -0.28 -39.55
N GLU A 2 3.01 -0.37 -38.69
CA GLU A 2 2.83 -0.85 -37.31
C GLU A 2 2.11 0.24 -36.54
N ASN A 3 0.96 -0.10 -35.95
CA ASN A 3 0.29 0.75 -34.97
C ASN A 3 1.22 0.84 -33.76
N HIS A 4 1.88 1.98 -33.60
CA HIS A 4 2.40 2.40 -32.30
C HIS A 4 1.18 2.66 -31.41
N GLU A 5 0.71 1.63 -30.70
CA GLU A 5 -0.09 1.85 -29.50
C GLU A 5 0.72 2.77 -28.59
N ASN A 6 0.16 3.95 -28.39
CA ASN A 6 0.72 5.02 -27.59
C ASN A 6 1.05 4.44 -26.21
N ASN A 7 2.33 4.26 -25.90
CA ASN A 7 2.81 3.74 -24.62
C ASN A 7 2.62 4.84 -23.54
N GLN A 8 1.36 5.17 -23.24
CA GLN A 8 0.95 6.23 -22.30
C GLN A 8 1.23 5.90 -20.84
N TYR A 9 1.71 4.68 -20.53
CA TYR A 9 2.07 4.27 -19.17
C TYR A 9 3.44 4.80 -18.69
N PHE A 10 4.17 5.51 -19.55
CA PHE A 10 5.61 5.78 -19.36
C PHE A 10 5.94 7.14 -18.73
N ASP A 11 5.01 8.09 -18.69
CA ASP A 11 5.19 9.39 -18.04
C ASP A 11 4.27 9.50 -16.83
N MET A 12 4.37 8.53 -15.92
CA MET A 12 3.79 8.71 -14.59
C MET A 12 4.72 9.59 -13.77
N GLU A 13 4.26 10.77 -13.35
CA GLU A 13 5.03 11.61 -12.45
C GLU A 13 5.37 10.84 -11.17
N LYS A 14 6.50 11.17 -10.54
CA LYS A 14 6.93 10.51 -9.30
C LYS A 14 5.82 10.50 -8.24
N ASN A 15 5.04 11.58 -8.15
CA ASN A 15 3.94 11.73 -7.20
C ASN A 15 2.81 10.72 -7.46
N ASP A 16 2.44 10.49 -8.71
CA ASP A 16 1.42 9.52 -9.08
C ASP A 16 1.89 8.09 -8.77
N ARG A 17 3.16 7.79 -9.04
CA ARG A 17 3.76 6.50 -8.67
C ARG A 17 3.69 6.26 -7.16
N ASP A 18 4.12 7.24 -6.38
CA ASP A 18 4.13 7.14 -4.92
C ASP A 18 2.69 7.01 -4.39
N ALA A 19 1.71 7.68 -5.00
CA ALA A 19 0.29 7.54 -4.67
C ALA A 19 -0.26 6.12 -4.98
N VAL A 20 0.09 5.53 -6.13
CA VAL A 20 -0.33 4.16 -6.47
C VAL A 20 0.24 3.16 -5.46
N ILE A 21 1.54 3.27 -5.17
CA ILE A 21 2.22 2.39 -4.23
C ILE A 21 1.62 2.56 -2.83
N GLY A 22 1.38 3.80 -2.40
CA GLY A 22 0.74 4.12 -1.13
C GLY A 22 -0.66 3.50 -1.02
N TYR A 23 -1.47 3.59 -2.07
CA TYR A 23 -2.78 2.95 -2.07
C TYR A 23 -2.68 1.41 -1.96
N LEU A 24 -1.83 0.78 -2.77
CA LEU A 24 -1.63 -0.67 -2.74
C LEU A 24 -1.12 -1.14 -1.37
N LEU A 25 -0.22 -0.37 -0.75
CA LEU A 25 0.28 -0.64 0.60
C LEU A 25 -0.86 -0.60 1.63
N ASN A 26 -1.72 0.41 1.57
CA ASN A 26 -2.88 0.50 2.46
C ASN A 26 -3.87 -0.64 2.22
N SER A 27 -4.13 -1.01 0.97
CA SER A 27 -4.95 -2.19 0.65
C SER A 27 -4.37 -3.47 1.27
N LEU A 28 -3.05 -3.66 1.23
CA LEU A 28 -2.38 -4.79 1.87
C LEU A 28 -2.55 -4.77 3.39
N ILE A 29 -2.37 -3.62 4.05
CA ILE A 29 -2.54 -3.48 5.50
C ILE A 29 -3.98 -3.84 5.91
N HIS A 30 -4.98 -3.33 5.20
CA HIS A 30 -6.39 -3.63 5.48
C HIS A 30 -6.73 -5.10 5.23
N ALA A 31 -6.24 -5.67 4.13
CA ALA A 31 -6.46 -7.09 3.82
C ALA A 31 -5.86 -8.01 4.89
N ARG A 32 -4.67 -7.66 5.39
CA ARG A 32 -4.02 -8.38 6.49
C ARG A 32 -4.84 -8.39 7.77
N GLN A 33 -5.39 -7.25 8.15
CA GLN A 33 -6.31 -7.15 9.28
C GLN A 33 -7.55 -8.03 9.07
N ALA A 34 -8.15 -7.99 7.87
CA ALA A 34 -9.30 -8.82 7.52
C ALA A 34 -9.00 -10.33 7.56
N CYS A 35 -7.77 -10.74 7.23
CA CYS A 35 -7.32 -12.13 7.32
C CYS A 35 -6.92 -12.56 8.74
N GLY A 36 -7.06 -11.71 9.77
CA GLY A 36 -6.62 -12.02 11.13
C GLY A 36 -5.10 -12.13 11.28
N MET A 37 -4.35 -11.39 10.45
CA MET A 37 -2.89 -11.35 10.44
C MET A 37 -2.38 -9.91 10.48
N PRO A 38 -2.68 -9.12 11.52
CA PRO A 38 -2.22 -7.74 11.59
C PRO A 38 -0.68 -7.69 11.57
N SER A 39 -0.15 -6.63 10.95
CA SER A 39 1.30 -6.48 10.78
C SER A 39 2.02 -6.48 12.13
N ASN A 40 3.24 -7.03 12.15
CA ASN A 40 4.10 -7.16 13.33
C ASN A 40 3.64 -8.15 14.43
N GLU A 41 2.50 -8.85 14.28
CA GLU A 41 2.07 -9.85 15.29
C GLU A 41 2.79 -11.20 15.14
N LYS A 42 3.02 -11.66 13.91
CA LYS A 42 3.70 -12.94 13.61
C LYS A 42 5.17 -12.77 13.18
N GLY A 43 5.77 -11.62 13.50
CA GLY A 43 7.09 -11.20 13.04
C GLY A 43 7.01 -9.86 12.30
N TYR A 44 8.14 -9.12 12.25
CA TYR A 44 8.21 -7.88 11.49
C TYR A 44 8.02 -8.16 9.99
N ASP A 45 6.90 -7.76 9.41
CA ASP A 45 6.51 -8.08 8.03
C ASP A 45 6.07 -6.84 7.22
N GLU A 46 6.29 -5.65 7.78
CA GLU A 46 6.08 -4.38 7.10
C GLU A 46 6.91 -4.28 5.80
N ASP A 47 8.12 -4.81 5.83
CA ASP A 47 9.00 -4.91 4.66
C ASP A 47 8.43 -5.79 3.56
N VAL A 48 7.69 -6.85 3.92
CA VAL A 48 6.96 -7.68 2.95
C VAL A 48 5.80 -6.91 2.33
N ASN A 49 5.05 -6.13 3.11
CA ASN A 49 3.97 -5.29 2.57
C ASN A 49 4.51 -4.27 1.56
N ILE A 50 5.64 -3.63 1.89
CA ILE A 50 6.32 -2.69 0.98
C ILE A 50 6.76 -3.42 -0.29
N TYR A 51 7.35 -4.61 -0.17
CA TYR A 51 7.77 -5.42 -1.32
C TYR A 51 6.58 -5.78 -2.22
N LEU A 52 5.47 -6.25 -1.65
CA LEU A 52 4.28 -6.66 -2.39
C LEU A 52 3.61 -5.47 -3.09
N ALA A 53 3.53 -4.30 -2.44
CA ALA A 53 3.01 -3.08 -3.07
C ALA A 53 3.83 -2.70 -4.31
N HIS A 54 5.16 -2.76 -4.20
CA HIS A 54 6.06 -2.49 -5.33
C HIS A 54 5.97 -3.55 -6.43
N LEU A 55 5.81 -4.83 -6.06
CA LEU A 55 5.61 -5.92 -7.02
C LEU A 55 4.32 -5.73 -7.82
N LEU A 56 3.21 -5.46 -7.14
CA LEU A 56 1.91 -5.20 -7.77
C LEU A 56 1.98 -3.97 -8.69
N PHE A 57 2.61 -2.89 -8.23
CA PHE A 57 2.86 -1.73 -9.08
C PHE A 57 3.71 -2.09 -10.31
N ALA A 58 4.83 -2.80 -10.14
CA ALA A 58 5.68 -3.19 -11.26
C ALA A 58 4.93 -4.05 -12.31
N LEU A 59 4.05 -4.95 -11.87
CA LEU A 59 3.24 -5.80 -12.75
C LEU A 59 2.18 -5.05 -13.57
N SER A 60 1.80 -3.85 -13.11
CA SER A 60 0.95 -2.93 -13.86
C SER A 60 1.68 -2.30 -15.05
N LEU A 61 3.02 -2.27 -15.02
CA LEU A 61 3.85 -1.65 -16.05
C LEU A 61 4.16 -2.63 -17.21
N PRO A 62 4.00 -2.22 -18.47
CA PRO A 62 4.33 -3.05 -19.64
C PRO A 62 5.80 -3.51 -19.69
N ASP A 63 6.74 -2.63 -19.32
CA ASP A 63 8.18 -2.90 -19.36
C ASP A 63 8.61 -4.04 -18.46
N TYR A 64 8.04 -4.09 -17.25
CA TYR A 64 8.37 -5.15 -16.30
C TYR A 64 8.04 -6.52 -16.88
N ARG A 65 6.92 -6.62 -17.61
CA ARG A 65 6.54 -7.86 -18.32
C ARG A 65 7.55 -8.20 -19.41
N GLY A 66 8.01 -7.22 -20.18
CA GLY A 66 9.06 -7.41 -21.19
C GLY A 66 10.37 -7.93 -20.59
N LEU A 67 10.81 -7.32 -19.48
CA LEU A 67 12.06 -7.66 -18.79
C LEU A 67 12.03 -9.06 -18.16
N THR A 68 10.90 -9.46 -17.59
CA THR A 68 10.76 -10.72 -16.85
C THR A 68 10.45 -11.92 -17.74
N ARG A 69 9.85 -11.69 -18.92
CA ARG A 69 9.40 -12.76 -19.83
C ARG A 69 10.45 -13.81 -20.15
N ARG A 70 11.72 -13.41 -20.30
CA ARG A 70 12.82 -14.33 -20.64
C ARG A 70 13.17 -15.33 -19.53
N TYR A 71 12.83 -15.01 -18.28
CA TYR A 71 13.13 -15.83 -17.11
C TYR A 71 11.94 -16.71 -16.70
N LEU A 72 10.74 -16.41 -17.18
CA LEU A 72 9.52 -17.09 -16.78
C LEU A 72 9.43 -18.51 -17.36
N LYS A 73 9.18 -19.50 -16.50
CA LYS A 73 9.00 -20.92 -16.84
C LYS A 73 7.87 -21.50 -15.99
N ILE A 74 6.86 -22.09 -16.66
CA ILE A 74 5.69 -22.69 -16.00
C ILE A 74 6.04 -24.05 -15.39
N ASN A 75 6.93 -24.80 -16.03
CA ASN A 75 7.37 -26.12 -15.56
C ASN A 75 8.65 -26.02 -14.73
N ALA A 76 8.74 -26.84 -13.69
CA ALA A 76 9.91 -26.88 -12.82
C ALA A 76 11.14 -27.43 -13.56
N SER A 77 10.96 -28.39 -14.47
CA SER A 77 12.04 -28.91 -15.33
C SER A 77 12.68 -27.78 -16.15
N ASP A 78 11.86 -27.02 -16.86
CA ASP A 78 12.34 -25.96 -17.76
C ASP A 78 13.02 -24.83 -16.98
N LEU A 79 12.56 -24.57 -15.74
CA LEU A 79 13.23 -23.65 -14.82
C LEU A 79 14.60 -24.19 -14.39
N MET A 80 14.68 -25.46 -14.00
CA MET A 80 15.94 -26.07 -13.59
C MET A 80 16.95 -26.11 -14.73
N ASP A 81 16.51 -26.44 -15.95
CA ASP A 81 17.34 -26.40 -17.15
C ASP A 81 17.87 -24.97 -17.40
N LEU A 82 17.00 -23.96 -17.28
CA LEU A 82 17.40 -22.57 -17.42
C LEU A 82 18.43 -22.15 -16.35
N VAL A 83 18.23 -22.56 -15.09
CA VAL A 83 19.18 -22.28 -14.00
C VAL A 83 20.53 -22.97 -14.25
N GLN A 84 20.53 -24.22 -14.71
CA GLN A 84 21.75 -24.97 -15.02
C GLN A 84 22.53 -24.37 -16.19
N GLN A 85 21.85 -23.83 -17.20
CA GLN A 85 22.47 -23.17 -18.35
C GLN A 85 23.14 -21.82 -18.01
N ASN A 86 22.87 -21.25 -16.83
CA ASN A 86 23.39 -19.95 -16.44
C ASN A 86 24.26 -20.08 -15.18
N ASP A 87 25.57 -19.83 -15.26
CA ASP A 87 26.47 -19.91 -14.09
C ASP A 87 26.50 -18.66 -13.21
N ASP A 88 25.96 -17.55 -13.71
CA ASP A 88 25.92 -16.29 -12.96
C ASP A 88 24.86 -16.35 -11.83
N LYS A 89 25.33 -16.16 -10.59
CA LYS A 89 24.51 -16.12 -9.38
C LYS A 89 23.42 -15.04 -9.44
N VAL A 90 23.70 -13.90 -10.06
CA VAL A 90 22.74 -12.79 -10.23
C VAL A 90 21.62 -13.23 -11.18
N ILE A 91 21.96 -13.91 -12.27
CA ILE A 91 20.96 -14.43 -13.21
C ILE A 91 20.11 -15.51 -12.53
N ARG A 92 20.73 -16.45 -11.81
CA ARG A 92 20.02 -17.50 -11.05
C ARG A 92 19.07 -16.90 -10.01
N TYR A 93 19.52 -15.89 -9.27
CA TYR A 93 18.68 -15.11 -8.36
C TYR A 93 17.44 -14.56 -9.06
N PHE A 94 17.61 -13.89 -10.21
CA PHE A 94 16.48 -13.34 -10.96
C PHE A 94 15.54 -14.41 -11.51
N ILE A 95 16.06 -15.55 -12.00
CA ILE A 95 15.23 -16.65 -12.47
C ILE A 95 14.31 -17.13 -11.35
N TYR A 96 14.86 -17.47 -10.18
CA TYR A 96 14.05 -17.94 -9.06
C TYR A 96 13.06 -16.88 -8.58
N LYS A 97 13.51 -15.65 -8.36
CA LYS A 97 12.66 -14.55 -7.88
C LYS A 97 11.49 -14.28 -8.82
N VAL A 98 11.73 -14.13 -10.12
CA VAL A 98 10.68 -13.83 -11.10
C VAL A 98 9.62 -14.92 -11.15
N ASN A 99 10.03 -16.19 -11.07
CA ASN A 99 9.08 -17.30 -11.08
C ASN A 99 8.32 -17.42 -9.74
N ALA A 100 8.96 -17.11 -8.61
CA ALA A 100 8.29 -17.05 -7.32
C ALA A 100 7.23 -15.92 -7.27
N ASP A 101 7.62 -14.70 -7.69
CA ASP A 101 6.73 -13.54 -7.79
C ASP A 101 5.53 -13.86 -8.69
N TYR A 102 5.78 -14.50 -9.84
CA TYR A 102 4.74 -14.92 -10.77
C TYR A 102 3.76 -15.89 -10.12
N LEU A 103 4.24 -16.96 -9.47
CA LEU A 103 3.37 -17.94 -8.82
C LEU A 103 2.52 -17.29 -7.73
N LEU A 104 3.13 -16.45 -6.88
CA LEU A 104 2.43 -15.78 -5.79
C LEU A 104 1.28 -14.90 -6.30
N VAL A 105 1.56 -14.09 -7.32
CA VAL A 105 0.57 -13.16 -7.90
C VAL A 105 -0.51 -13.92 -8.67
N HIS A 106 -0.13 -14.94 -9.44
CA HIS A 106 -1.10 -15.70 -10.23
C HIS A 106 -1.99 -16.60 -9.36
N LEU A 107 -1.52 -17.07 -8.22
CA LEU A 107 -2.36 -17.76 -7.24
C LEU A 107 -3.22 -16.79 -6.41
N GLY A 108 -2.63 -15.67 -5.95
CA GLY A 108 -3.33 -14.71 -5.09
C GLY A 108 -4.28 -13.80 -5.87
N ILE A 109 -3.75 -13.01 -6.80
CA ILE A 109 -4.48 -11.97 -7.52
C ILE A 109 -5.30 -12.56 -8.67
N PHE A 110 -4.68 -13.32 -9.58
CA PHE A 110 -5.38 -13.76 -10.80
C PHE A 110 -6.22 -15.03 -10.59
N ASN A 111 -5.76 -15.92 -9.71
CA ASN A 111 -6.34 -17.24 -9.47
C ASN A 111 -6.58 -18.03 -10.77
N ASP A 112 -5.59 -18.05 -11.66
CA ASP A 112 -5.73 -18.51 -13.06
C ASP A 112 -4.83 -19.71 -13.42
N LEU A 113 -4.05 -20.22 -12.46
CA LEU A 113 -3.16 -21.38 -12.65
C LEU A 113 -3.85 -22.73 -12.38
N THR A 114 -4.87 -22.72 -11.54
CA THR A 114 -5.63 -23.91 -11.13
C THR A 114 -6.97 -24.04 -11.86
N ALA A 115 -7.35 -23.01 -12.63
CA ALA A 115 -8.56 -23.03 -13.44
C ALA A 115 -8.47 -24.10 -14.54
N ASP A 116 -9.56 -24.82 -14.76
CA ASP A 116 -9.71 -25.97 -15.67
C ASP A 116 -9.15 -25.64 -17.07
N ARG A 117 -7.94 -26.12 -17.38
CA ARG A 117 -7.33 -26.00 -18.71
C ARG A 117 -7.32 -27.39 -19.34
N PRO A 118 -8.17 -27.68 -20.33
CA PRO A 118 -8.55 -29.04 -20.72
C PRO A 118 -7.44 -29.98 -21.25
N HIS A 119 -6.16 -29.57 -21.32
CA HIS A 119 -5.10 -30.32 -22.00
C HIS A 119 -3.70 -30.31 -21.33
N MET A 120 -3.55 -29.93 -20.06
CA MET A 120 -2.25 -29.99 -19.36
C MET A 120 -2.26 -31.00 -18.22
N VAL A 121 -1.10 -31.57 -17.86
CA VAL A 121 -0.97 -32.30 -16.58
C VAL A 121 -1.24 -31.29 -15.47
N HIS A 122 -2.36 -31.43 -14.76
CA HIS A 122 -2.79 -30.44 -13.77
C HIS A 122 -1.88 -30.54 -12.55
N LYS A 123 -1.12 -29.47 -12.28
CA LYS A 123 -0.54 -29.27 -10.96
C LYS A 123 -1.65 -28.77 -10.04
N SER A 124 -1.74 -29.36 -8.86
CA SER A 124 -2.63 -28.85 -7.81
C SER A 124 -2.12 -27.50 -7.30
N GLU A 125 -3.02 -26.72 -6.70
CA GLU A 125 -2.67 -25.47 -6.00
C GLU A 125 -1.53 -25.68 -5.01
N LYS A 126 -1.59 -26.75 -4.22
CA LYS A 126 -0.56 -27.14 -3.27
C LYS A 126 0.82 -27.30 -3.94
N GLN A 127 0.89 -27.91 -5.11
CA GLN A 127 2.15 -28.06 -5.84
C GLN A 127 2.69 -26.71 -6.32
N PHE A 128 1.83 -25.78 -6.74
CA PHE A 128 2.28 -24.43 -7.09
C PHE A 128 2.74 -23.63 -5.88
N ILE A 129 2.09 -23.79 -4.72
CA ILE A 129 2.53 -23.21 -3.44
C ILE A 129 3.92 -23.74 -3.09
N GLU A 130 4.12 -25.06 -3.06
CA GLU A 130 5.42 -25.69 -2.75
C GLU A 130 6.53 -25.22 -3.71
N MET A 131 6.22 -25.07 -5.00
CA MET A 131 7.13 -24.48 -5.98
C MET A 131 7.48 -23.03 -5.64
N GLY A 132 6.48 -22.20 -5.34
CA GLY A 132 6.68 -20.79 -5.00
C GLY A 132 7.53 -20.59 -3.75
N GLN A 133 7.27 -21.39 -2.71
CA GLN A 133 8.08 -21.43 -1.49
C GLN A 133 9.54 -21.76 -1.83
N SER A 134 9.75 -22.86 -2.56
CA SER A 134 11.10 -23.29 -2.94
C SER A 134 11.81 -22.21 -3.77
N TYR A 135 11.11 -21.54 -4.68
CA TYR A 135 11.74 -20.51 -5.51
C TYR A 135 12.13 -19.27 -4.71
N TYR A 136 11.33 -18.84 -3.74
CA TYR A 136 11.74 -17.76 -2.83
C TYR A 136 12.94 -18.18 -1.97
N ASP A 137 12.96 -19.40 -1.43
CA ASP A 137 14.10 -19.92 -0.66
C ASP A 137 15.40 -19.89 -1.49
N HIS A 138 15.35 -20.37 -2.74
CA HIS A 138 16.53 -20.35 -3.62
C HIS A 138 16.93 -18.91 -3.98
N ALA A 139 15.96 -18.02 -4.21
CA ALA A 139 16.24 -16.61 -4.47
C ALA A 139 16.95 -15.95 -3.26
N ALA A 140 16.48 -16.20 -2.03
CA ALA A 140 17.12 -15.70 -0.82
C ALA A 140 18.57 -16.22 -0.69
N GLN A 141 18.78 -17.52 -0.91
CA GLN A 141 20.12 -18.13 -0.90
C GLN A 141 21.06 -17.49 -1.93
N TYR A 142 20.63 -17.31 -3.18
CA TYR A 142 21.46 -16.63 -4.18
C TYR A 142 21.71 -15.16 -3.83
N ASN A 143 20.74 -14.46 -3.23
CA ASN A 143 20.94 -13.10 -2.73
C ASN A 143 22.07 -13.05 -1.69
N HIS A 144 22.05 -13.96 -0.71
CA HIS A 144 23.14 -14.10 0.25
C HIS A 144 24.48 -14.42 -0.41
N LEU A 145 24.51 -15.27 -1.44
CA LEU A 145 25.74 -15.60 -2.15
C LEU A 145 26.31 -14.43 -2.97
N ILE A 146 25.46 -13.53 -3.46
CA ILE A 146 25.85 -12.32 -4.21
C ILE A 146 26.47 -11.31 -3.25
N TYR A 147 25.78 -10.98 -2.15
CA TYR A 147 26.19 -9.91 -1.24
C TYR A 147 27.08 -10.36 -0.09
N ARG A 148 27.17 -11.68 0.16
CA ARG A 148 27.96 -12.31 1.24
C ARG A 148 27.61 -11.81 2.64
N LYS A 149 26.39 -11.30 2.82
CA LYS A 149 25.82 -10.82 4.08
C LYS A 149 24.29 -10.91 4.04
N PRO A 150 23.61 -10.89 5.19
CA PRO A 150 22.17 -10.69 5.24
C PRO A 150 21.78 -9.35 4.62
N THR A 151 20.68 -9.32 3.87
CA THR A 151 20.11 -8.10 3.29
C THR A 151 18.62 -8.05 3.61
N ALA A 152 18.04 -6.84 3.65
CA ALA A 152 16.59 -6.72 3.81
C ALA A 152 15.82 -7.46 2.71
N VAL A 153 16.37 -7.55 1.50
CA VAL A 153 15.76 -8.29 0.40
C VAL A 153 15.80 -9.80 0.65
N SER A 154 16.91 -10.37 1.14
CA SER A 154 16.94 -11.79 1.49
C SER A 154 15.94 -12.11 2.59
N ASP A 155 15.85 -11.24 3.60
CA ASP A 155 14.93 -11.44 4.73
C ASP A 155 13.46 -11.42 4.28
N VAL A 156 13.10 -10.52 3.36
CA VAL A 156 11.76 -10.49 2.74
C VAL A 156 11.48 -11.76 1.94
N LEU A 157 12.44 -12.25 1.16
CA LEU A 157 12.27 -13.47 0.36
C LEU A 157 12.11 -14.69 1.27
N ASP A 158 12.87 -14.79 2.36
CA ASP A 158 12.72 -15.85 3.37
C ASP A 158 11.34 -15.81 4.03
N LYS A 159 10.85 -14.60 4.40
CA LYS A 159 9.49 -14.43 4.94
C LYS A 159 8.42 -14.84 3.94
N LEU A 160 8.59 -14.49 2.66
CA LEU A 160 7.66 -14.88 1.59
C LEU A 160 7.68 -16.39 1.35
N ALA A 161 8.83 -17.05 1.47
CA ALA A 161 8.91 -18.51 1.37
C ALA A 161 8.17 -19.19 2.53
N GLN A 162 8.43 -18.76 3.77
CA GLN A 162 7.82 -19.34 4.97
C GLN A 162 6.31 -19.05 5.04
N GLY A 163 5.90 -17.83 4.70
CA GLY A 163 4.51 -17.35 4.77
C GLY A 163 3.76 -17.39 3.43
N PHE A 164 4.22 -18.14 2.43
CA PHE A 164 3.71 -18.05 1.05
C PHE A 164 2.18 -18.15 0.97
N GLN A 165 1.59 -19.14 1.64
CA GLN A 165 0.15 -19.36 1.63
C GLN A 165 -0.61 -18.21 2.31
N ASP A 166 -0.07 -17.64 3.38
CA ASP A 166 -0.66 -16.48 4.06
C ASP A 166 -0.66 -15.26 3.13
N TYR A 167 0.47 -14.98 2.48
CA TYR A 167 0.58 -13.88 1.51
C TYR A 167 -0.27 -14.10 0.26
N GLN A 168 -0.41 -15.34 -0.21
CA GLN A 168 -1.35 -15.67 -1.27
C GLN A 168 -2.78 -15.30 -0.86
N HIS A 169 -3.20 -15.66 0.36
CA HIS A 169 -4.54 -15.36 0.86
C HIS A 169 -4.79 -13.86 1.06
N ILE A 170 -3.78 -13.13 1.55
CA ILE A 170 -3.80 -11.67 1.65
C ILE A 170 -3.96 -11.05 0.25
N LEU A 171 -3.17 -11.48 -0.73
CA LEU A 171 -3.27 -11.00 -2.11
C LEU A 171 -4.62 -11.31 -2.74
N HIS A 172 -5.21 -12.47 -2.44
CA HIS A 172 -6.56 -12.79 -2.87
C HIS A 172 -7.59 -11.77 -2.37
N THR A 173 -7.42 -11.27 -1.15
CA THR A 173 -8.25 -10.23 -0.56
C THR A 173 -8.02 -8.87 -1.21
N VAL A 174 -6.77 -8.52 -1.57
CA VAL A 174 -6.39 -7.26 -2.24
C VAL A 174 -6.75 -7.22 -3.74
N ARG A 175 -7.12 -8.37 -4.32
CA ARG A 175 -7.39 -8.53 -5.76
C ARG A 175 -8.28 -7.43 -6.33
N ARG A 176 -9.36 -7.07 -5.63
CA ARG A 176 -10.34 -6.09 -6.13
C ARG A 176 -9.72 -4.70 -6.23
N GLU A 177 -9.04 -4.27 -5.19
CA GLU A 177 -8.36 -2.98 -5.09
C GLU A 177 -7.25 -2.88 -6.15
N TYR A 178 -6.50 -3.97 -6.37
CA TYR A 178 -5.51 -4.05 -7.44
C TYR A 178 -6.14 -3.82 -8.82
N PHE A 179 -7.25 -4.50 -9.16
CA PHE A 179 -7.90 -4.30 -10.46
C PHE A 179 -8.50 -2.89 -10.62
N GLN A 180 -8.97 -2.28 -9.55
CA GLN A 180 -9.41 -0.88 -9.58
C GLN A 180 -8.26 0.07 -9.92
N VAL A 181 -7.06 -0.15 -9.36
CA VAL A 181 -5.85 0.60 -9.73
C VAL A 181 -5.56 0.43 -11.22
N ILE A 182 -5.54 -0.80 -11.72
CA ILE A 182 -5.27 -1.08 -13.13
C ILE A 182 -6.26 -0.37 -14.06
N GLU A 183 -7.55 -0.39 -13.73
CA GLU A 183 -8.57 0.31 -14.52
C GLU A 183 -8.39 1.82 -14.47
N LYS A 184 -8.11 2.40 -13.29
CA LYS A 184 -7.82 3.84 -13.20
C LYS A 184 -6.59 4.24 -14.02
N MET A 185 -5.53 3.42 -14.02
CA MET A 185 -4.31 3.69 -14.80
C MET A 185 -4.57 3.68 -16.31
N LYS A 186 -5.54 2.88 -16.77
CA LYS A 186 -5.94 2.83 -18.18
C LYS A 186 -6.76 4.04 -18.61
N HIS A 187 -7.68 4.51 -17.78
CA HIS A 187 -8.69 5.50 -18.17
C HIS A 187 -8.31 6.95 -17.85
N ALA A 188 -7.40 7.19 -16.90
CA ALA A 188 -7.02 8.54 -16.46
C ALA A 188 -5.50 8.66 -16.18
N PRO A 189 -4.64 8.54 -17.21
CA PRO A 189 -3.20 8.76 -17.04
C PRO A 189 -2.93 10.23 -16.65
N GLY A 190 -2.31 10.44 -15.48
CA GLY A 190 -1.96 11.78 -14.96
C GLY A 190 -2.98 12.44 -14.02
N GLU A 191 -4.12 11.80 -13.74
CA GLU A 191 -5.09 12.23 -12.72
C GLU A 191 -5.22 11.15 -11.63
N PHE A 192 -4.10 10.76 -11.03
CA PHE A 192 -4.06 9.66 -10.07
C PHE A 192 -4.37 10.12 -8.63
N SER A 193 -5.53 10.74 -8.41
CA SER A 193 -6.01 11.03 -7.06
C SER A 193 -6.65 9.77 -6.44
N ILE A 194 -5.82 8.83 -6.00
CA ILE A 194 -6.33 7.71 -5.21
C ILE A 194 -6.33 8.09 -3.73
N GLN A 195 -7.54 8.21 -3.18
CA GLN A 195 -7.74 8.34 -1.74
C GLN A 195 -7.34 7.04 -1.06
N VAL A 196 -6.35 7.12 -0.17
CA VAL A 196 -5.95 6.05 0.72
C VAL A 196 -7.11 5.73 1.67
N PRO A 197 -7.61 4.48 1.73
CA PRO A 197 -8.64 4.11 2.69
C PRO A 197 -8.09 4.27 4.12
N GLY A 198 -8.63 5.20 4.90
CA GLY A 198 -8.17 5.52 6.26
C GLY A 198 -7.53 6.90 6.42
N GLU A 199 -7.12 7.55 5.32
CA GLU A 199 -6.82 8.98 5.27
C GLU A 199 -8.09 9.72 4.84
N THR A 200 -9.04 9.88 5.77
CA THR A 200 -10.24 10.71 5.57
C THR A 200 -9.97 12.20 5.68
N GLN A 201 -8.73 12.63 5.90
CA GLN A 201 -8.38 14.04 5.91
C GLN A 201 -7.73 14.37 4.57
N THR A 202 -8.52 14.98 3.68
CA THR A 202 -7.98 15.52 2.44
C THR A 202 -6.85 16.51 2.76
N PRO A 203 -5.87 16.74 1.88
CA PRO A 203 -4.88 17.81 2.04
C PRO A 203 -5.55 19.18 2.29
N ASP A 204 -6.75 19.37 1.72
CA ASP A 204 -7.60 20.53 1.98
C ASP A 204 -8.16 20.56 3.41
N HIS A 205 -8.47 19.42 4.02
CA HIS A 205 -8.92 19.31 5.40
C HIS A 205 -7.81 19.70 6.38
N GLU A 206 -6.60 19.15 6.23
CA GLU A 206 -5.46 19.50 7.08
C GLU A 206 -5.08 20.98 6.93
N LYS A 207 -5.08 21.49 5.70
CA LYS A 207 -4.84 22.91 5.41
C LYS A 207 -5.92 23.79 6.03
N MET A 208 -7.19 23.43 5.91
CA MET A 208 -8.31 24.18 6.49
C MET A 208 -8.29 24.17 8.02
N VAL A 209 -7.94 23.03 8.65
CA VAL A 209 -7.76 22.94 10.10
C VAL A 209 -6.62 23.87 10.53
N LYS A 210 -5.48 23.82 9.83
CA LYS A 210 -4.32 24.66 10.14
C LYS A 210 -4.61 26.16 9.98
N GLU A 211 -5.25 26.57 8.88
CA GLU A 211 -5.66 27.96 8.65
C GLU A 211 -6.59 28.48 9.77
N LYS A 212 -7.51 27.64 10.24
CA LYS A 212 -8.41 28.00 11.35
C LYS A 212 -7.67 28.04 12.70
N GLN A 213 -6.73 27.13 12.94
CA GLN A 213 -5.88 27.14 14.14
C GLN A 213 -5.01 28.40 14.18
N ASP A 214 -4.39 28.78 13.06
CA ASP A 214 -3.59 30.01 12.96
C ASP A 214 -4.45 31.25 13.20
N ALA A 215 -5.63 31.34 12.58
CA ALA A 215 -6.58 32.44 12.81
C ALA A 215 -7.07 32.52 14.27
N PHE A 216 -7.26 31.38 14.92
CA PHE A 216 -7.58 31.32 16.34
C PHE A 216 -6.42 31.82 17.21
N LEU A 217 -5.18 31.42 16.91
CA LEU A 217 -3.99 31.87 17.65
C LEU A 217 -3.77 33.38 17.52
N ASP A 218 -4.01 33.95 16.34
CA ASP A 218 -3.93 35.40 16.12
C ASP A 218 -4.97 36.16 16.96
N LEU A 219 -6.22 35.70 16.95
CA LEU A 219 -7.29 36.30 17.76
C LEU A 219 -7.06 36.11 19.26
N TYR A 220 -6.55 34.95 19.67
CA TYR A 220 -6.21 34.69 21.06
C TYR A 220 -5.05 35.58 21.53
N GLY A 221 -4.02 35.79 20.69
CA GLY A 221 -2.94 36.73 20.94
C GLY A 221 -3.44 38.17 21.08
N ALA A 222 -4.32 38.60 20.19
CA ALA A 222 -4.96 39.92 20.25
C ALA A 222 -5.83 40.10 21.51
N TRP A 223 -6.54 39.04 21.93
CA TRP A 223 -7.28 39.03 23.18
C TRP A 223 -6.36 39.05 24.41
N LEU A 224 -5.24 38.32 24.40
CA LEU A 224 -4.27 38.36 25.50
C LEU A 224 -3.70 39.77 25.69
N ALA A 225 -3.45 40.50 24.60
CA ALA A 225 -2.91 41.85 24.64
C ALA A 225 -3.95 42.93 25.00
N SER A 226 -5.17 42.86 24.45
CA SER A 226 -6.20 43.89 24.61
C SER A 226 -7.20 43.62 25.72
N LYS A 227 -7.39 42.34 26.09
CA LYS A 227 -8.48 41.84 26.94
C LYS A 227 -9.87 42.31 26.50
N SER A 228 -10.03 42.67 25.22
CA SER A 228 -11.30 43.13 24.68
C SER A 228 -12.31 41.99 24.64
N LYS A 229 -13.52 42.25 25.17
CA LYS A 229 -14.62 41.28 25.14
C LYS A 229 -15.22 41.11 23.75
N ASP A 230 -14.93 42.01 22.82
CA ASP A 230 -15.47 41.99 21.45
C ASP A 230 -14.84 40.88 20.58
N LEU A 231 -13.70 40.34 21.00
CA LEU A 231 -12.99 39.25 20.32
C LEU A 231 -13.51 37.87 20.73
N ILE A 232 -14.20 37.77 21.88
CA ILE A 232 -14.67 36.51 22.46
C ILE A 232 -15.67 35.79 21.53
N PRO A 233 -16.69 36.45 20.93
CA PRO A 233 -17.62 35.76 20.03
C PRO A 233 -16.95 35.14 18.80
N GLN A 234 -15.91 35.81 18.25
CA GLN A 234 -15.17 35.32 17.09
C GLN A 234 -14.29 34.12 17.46
N MET A 235 -13.69 34.13 18.65
CA MET A 235 -12.95 32.98 19.18
C MET A 235 -13.84 31.77 19.46
N VAL A 236 -15.05 31.96 20.02
CA VAL A 236 -16.02 30.88 20.25
C VAL A 236 -16.38 30.19 18.94
N ARG A 237 -16.70 30.98 17.92
CA ARG A 237 -17.02 30.47 16.59
C ARG A 237 -15.86 29.65 16.00
N LEU A 238 -14.62 30.13 16.08
CA LEU A 238 -13.47 29.39 15.56
C LEU A 238 -13.19 28.10 16.33
N VAL A 239 -13.35 28.10 17.66
CA VAL A 239 -13.20 26.88 18.47
C VAL A 239 -14.25 25.84 18.10
N GLU A 240 -15.50 26.23 17.87
CA GLU A 240 -16.56 25.32 17.41
C GLU A 240 -16.28 24.80 16.00
N GLU A 241 -15.85 25.66 15.08
CA GLU A 241 -15.48 25.27 13.71
C GLU A 241 -14.27 24.32 13.69
N ILE A 242 -13.27 24.53 14.56
CA ILE A 242 -12.12 23.63 14.69
C ILE A 242 -12.55 22.30 15.31
N LYS A 243 -13.38 22.30 16.37
CA LYS A 243 -13.86 21.05 17.00
C LYS A 243 -14.74 20.21 16.07
N ALA A 244 -15.47 20.86 15.16
CA ALA A 244 -16.26 20.16 14.14
C ALA A 244 -15.36 19.46 13.09
N LEU A 245 -14.15 19.98 12.85
CA LEU A 245 -13.17 19.42 11.91
C LEU A 245 -12.18 18.46 12.59
N ASP A 246 -11.77 18.77 13.82
CA ASP A 246 -10.85 17.98 14.66
C ASP A 246 -11.45 17.79 16.06
N PRO A 247 -12.15 16.67 16.31
CA PRO A 247 -12.73 16.36 17.60
C PRO A 247 -11.72 16.23 18.75
N ASN A 248 -10.42 16.07 18.45
CA ASN A 248 -9.36 15.99 19.46
C ASN A 248 -8.85 17.38 19.90
N PHE A 249 -9.35 18.47 19.31
CA PHE A 249 -8.95 19.82 19.69
C PHE A 249 -9.41 20.17 21.12
N GLY A 250 -8.45 20.16 22.05
CA GLY A 250 -8.68 20.21 23.50
C GLY A 250 -8.86 21.60 24.12
N PHE A 251 -9.11 22.66 23.35
CA PHE A 251 -9.26 24.00 23.91
C PHE A 251 -10.65 24.19 24.56
N ASP A 252 -10.66 24.59 25.84
CA ASP A 252 -11.88 24.93 26.57
C ASP A 252 -12.04 26.46 26.71
N ILE A 253 -12.96 27.03 25.94
CA ILE A 253 -13.24 28.46 25.94
C ILE A 253 -13.99 28.94 27.19
N HIS A 254 -14.61 28.02 27.94
CA HIS A 254 -15.30 28.36 29.19
C HIS A 254 -14.32 28.75 30.31
N LEU A 255 -13.03 28.42 30.17
CA LEU A 255 -11.96 28.92 31.04
C LEU A 255 -11.72 30.42 30.90
N ILE A 256 -12.10 31.02 29.76
CA ILE A 256 -11.89 32.43 29.44
C ILE A 256 -13.19 33.24 29.54
N TYR A 257 -14.33 32.60 29.28
CA TYR A 257 -15.65 33.20 29.38
C TYR A 257 -16.65 32.19 29.98
N PRO A 258 -16.80 32.16 31.32
CA PRO A 258 -17.81 31.31 31.94
C PRO A 258 -19.20 31.84 31.55
N SER A 259 -19.92 31.06 30.76
CA SER A 259 -21.32 31.31 30.44
C SER A 259 -22.11 31.29 31.75
N ASN A 260 -22.62 32.46 32.19
CA ASN A 260 -23.58 32.51 33.29
C ASN A 260 -24.90 31.87 32.83
N GLN A 261 -25.00 30.54 32.93
CA GLN A 261 -26.28 29.85 33.04
C GLN A 261 -26.45 29.36 34.47
N SER A 262 -26.83 30.27 35.37
CA SER A 262 -27.45 29.95 36.66
C SER A 262 -28.00 31.22 37.30
N SER A 263 -29.24 31.61 36.93
CA SER A 263 -30.16 32.30 37.85
C SER A 263 -31.54 32.58 37.23
N LYS A 264 -32.58 32.10 37.93
CA LYS A 264 -34.03 32.42 37.89
C LYS A 264 -34.88 31.71 36.82
N GLY A 265 -36.01 31.07 37.14
CA GLY A 265 -36.89 31.24 38.30
C GLY A 265 -37.53 29.94 38.80
N ARG A 266 -37.54 29.81 40.13
CA ARG A 266 -38.69 29.31 40.89
C ARG A 266 -39.60 30.52 41.13
N GLU A 267 -40.86 30.39 40.74
CA GLU A 267 -42.07 31.15 41.10
C GLU A 267 -43.14 30.51 40.18
N GLU A 268 -44.23 29.89 40.60
CA GLU A 268 -44.92 29.67 41.88
C GLU A 268 -45.55 28.26 41.85
#